data_AF-A0A2Z6MWG5-F1
#
_entry.id   AF-A0A2Z6MWG5-F1
#
_cell.length_a   1.000
_cell.length_b   1.000
_cell.length_c   1.000
_cell.angle_alpha   90.00
_cell.angle_beta   90.00
_cell.angle_gamma   90.00
#
_symmetry.space_group_name_H-M   'P 1'
#
loop_
_entity.id
_entity.type
_entity.pdbx_description
1 polymer ?
#
loop_
_entity_poly.entity_id
_entity_poly.type
_entity_poly.pdbx_seq_one_letter_code
_entity_poly.pdbx_strand_id
1 'polypeptide(L)'
;MDGDDDTSGQMIDEIYANGGEETDQRSRRAIMSGDQLDIEAYSALYSGRTKIMRLLFIANSSKNPTVQLDALRMAYDEIKKGENTQLFREVVQKIDGRLGPNYDMDLSWCEAVERKAEQKKERLENELNAYRLLKGNGALYRPLVELLRFD
;
A
#
# COMPACT_ATOMS: atom_id res chain seq x y z
N MET A 1 -27.23 -54.78 -1.82
CA MET A 1 -27.60 -53.66 -2.70
C MET A 1 -26.81 -52.48 -2.20
N ASP A 2 -25.71 -52.22 -2.90
CA ASP A 2 -24.93 -51.00 -2.79
C ASP A 2 -25.78 -49.80 -3.21
N GLY A 3 -25.53 -48.65 -2.60
CA GLY A 3 -26.18 -47.39 -2.92
C GLY A 3 -25.23 -46.25 -2.58
N ASP A 4 -24.30 -45.99 -3.51
CA ASP A 4 -23.47 -44.80 -3.53
C ASP A 4 -24.28 -43.58 -4.01
N ASP A 5 -23.94 -42.45 -3.40
CA ASP A 5 -23.83 -41.09 -3.93
C ASP A 5 -25.07 -40.24 -4.31
N ASP A 6 -24.79 -38.94 -4.25
CA ASP A 6 -25.50 -37.77 -4.76
C ASP A 6 -26.64 -37.16 -3.92
N THR A 7 -26.37 -35.97 -3.35
CA THR A 7 -26.89 -34.70 -3.90
C THR A 7 -26.47 -33.48 -3.05
N SER A 8 -25.51 -32.73 -3.59
CA SER A 8 -25.56 -31.28 -3.81
C SER A 8 -26.38 -30.37 -2.86
N GLY A 9 -25.65 -29.45 -2.21
CA GLY A 9 -25.98 -28.02 -2.27
C GLY A 9 -26.41 -27.36 -0.95
N GLN A 10 -25.81 -26.18 -0.71
CA GLN A 10 -26.22 -25.15 0.27
C GLN A 10 -25.89 -25.56 1.71
N MET A 11 -24.89 -24.97 2.37
CA MET A 11 -25.06 -23.71 3.08
C MET A 11 -23.76 -22.89 3.05
N ILE A 12 -23.77 -21.83 2.26
CA ILE A 12 -23.03 -20.60 2.55
C ILE A 12 -23.90 -19.89 3.58
N ASP A 13 -23.41 -19.67 4.80
CA ASP A 13 -23.84 -18.50 5.57
C ASP A 13 -22.76 -18.08 6.56
N GLU A 14 -22.37 -16.83 6.39
CA GLU A 14 -21.42 -16.07 7.17
C GLU A 14 -21.96 -15.82 8.58
N ILE A 15 -21.15 -16.09 9.61
CA ILE A 15 -21.23 -15.34 10.87
C ILE A 15 -19.81 -14.94 11.26
N TYR A 16 -19.35 -13.85 10.64
CA TYR A 16 -18.24 -13.05 11.16
C TYR A 16 -18.70 -12.37 12.46
N ALA A 17 -18.26 -12.86 13.62
CA ALA A 17 -18.02 -12.07 14.82
C ALA A 17 -17.50 -12.95 15.95
N ASN A 18 -16.23 -12.74 16.32
CA ASN A 18 -15.90 -12.57 17.73
C ASN A 18 -14.60 -11.78 17.82
N GLY A 19 -14.73 -10.55 18.33
CA GLY A 19 -13.63 -9.67 18.62
C GLY A 19 -12.66 -10.36 19.59
N GLY A 20 -11.41 -10.45 19.17
CA GLY A 20 -10.31 -10.77 20.07
C GLY A 20 -10.10 -9.60 21.02
N GLU A 21 -10.63 -9.74 22.23
CA GLU A 21 -10.28 -8.94 23.38
C GLU A 21 -8.81 -9.20 23.73
N GLU A 22 -7.88 -8.41 23.19
CA GLU A 22 -6.53 -8.19 23.75
C GLU A 22 -5.73 -7.14 22.96
N THR A 23 -6.24 -5.91 22.82
CA THR A 23 -5.36 -4.74 22.52
C THR A 23 -5.93 -3.35 22.87
N ASP A 24 -7.09 -3.27 23.54
CA ASP A 24 -7.87 -2.02 23.55
C ASP A 24 -7.56 -1.02 24.67
N GLN A 25 -6.53 -1.24 25.48
CA GLN A 25 -6.17 -0.34 26.60
C GLN A 25 -5.07 0.68 26.28
N ARG A 26 -4.32 0.54 25.19
CA ARG A 26 -3.42 1.60 24.68
C ARG A 26 -4.12 2.57 23.72
N SER A 27 -5.28 2.20 23.18
CA SER A 27 -5.79 2.68 21.88
C SER A 27 -6.60 3.98 21.92
N ARG A 28 -6.86 4.56 23.09
CA ARG A 28 -7.52 5.87 23.19
C ARG A 28 -6.83 6.76 24.22
N ARG A 29 -5.52 6.97 24.08
CA ARG A 29 -5.00 8.27 24.55
C ARG A 29 -5.89 9.33 23.92
N ALA A 30 -6.31 10.32 24.68
CA ALA A 30 -7.15 11.39 24.16
C ALA A 30 -6.41 12.05 22.98
N ILE A 31 -6.76 11.65 21.76
CA ILE A 31 -6.19 12.16 20.51
C ILE A 31 -6.43 13.67 20.41
N MET A 32 -7.45 14.14 21.12
CA MET A 32 -7.79 15.54 21.29
C MET A 32 -7.66 15.90 22.76
N SER A 33 -6.83 16.90 23.05
CA SER A 33 -6.80 17.56 24.35
C SER A 33 -7.39 18.96 24.17
N GLY A 34 -8.67 19.12 24.51
CA GLY A 34 -9.43 20.32 24.15
C GLY A 34 -9.54 20.47 22.62
N ASP A 35 -9.18 21.64 22.09
CA ASP A 35 -9.15 21.94 20.64
C ASP A 35 -7.84 21.52 19.95
N GLN A 36 -6.87 20.93 20.67
CA GLN A 36 -5.58 20.55 20.09
C GLN A 36 -5.56 19.06 19.72
N LEU A 37 -5.31 18.80 18.44
CA LEU A 37 -5.08 17.47 17.88
C LEU A 37 -3.63 17.02 18.14
N ASP A 38 -3.46 15.87 18.79
CA ASP A 38 -2.19 15.15 18.83
C ASP A 38 -1.98 14.43 17.49
N ILE A 39 -1.17 15.03 16.62
CA ILE A 39 -0.87 14.52 15.27
C ILE A 39 -0.14 13.18 15.34
N GLU A 40 0.73 12.99 16.33
CA GLU A 40 1.52 11.78 16.45
C GLU A 40 0.62 10.60 16.81
N ALA A 41 -0.21 10.76 17.86
CA ALA A 41 -1.18 9.75 18.26
C ALA A 41 -2.19 9.46 17.15
N TYR A 42 -2.70 10.48 16.47
CA TYR A 42 -3.65 10.32 15.37
C TYR A 42 -3.04 9.57 14.18
N SER A 43 -1.85 9.96 13.74
CA SER A 43 -1.22 9.38 12.56
C SER A 43 -0.71 7.95 12.79
N ALA A 44 -0.43 7.56 14.04
CA ALA A 44 -0.05 6.21 14.42
C ALA A 44 -1.15 5.17 14.16
N LEU A 45 -2.42 5.59 14.03
CA LEU A 45 -3.55 4.73 13.68
C LEU A 45 -3.56 4.30 12.20
N TYR A 46 -2.70 4.89 11.39
CA TYR A 46 -2.63 4.64 9.95
C TYR A 46 -1.21 4.27 9.55
N SER A 47 -1.06 3.68 8.37
CA SER A 47 0.23 3.38 7.76
C SER A 47 0.23 3.68 6.27
N GLY A 48 1.42 3.81 5.68
CA GLY A 48 1.59 3.95 4.24
C GLY A 48 0.83 5.13 3.64
N ARG A 49 0.19 4.91 2.48
CA ARG A 49 -0.49 5.97 1.70
C ARG A 49 -1.56 6.72 2.50
N THR A 50 -2.35 6.01 3.31
CA THR A 50 -3.41 6.65 4.11
C THR A 50 -2.84 7.60 5.15
N LYS A 51 -1.77 7.19 5.85
CA LYS A 51 -1.09 8.06 6.82
C LYS A 51 -0.55 9.32 6.15
N ILE A 52 0.12 9.16 5.00
CA ILE A 52 0.67 10.27 4.22
C ILE A 52 -0.44 11.26 3.84
N MET A 53 -1.55 10.77 3.27
CA MET A 53 -2.66 11.64 2.82
C MET A 53 -3.31 12.39 3.99
N ARG A 54 -3.48 11.74 5.14
CA ARG A 54 -4.02 12.39 6.34
C ARG A 54 -3.08 13.47 6.89
N LEU A 55 -1.78 13.20 6.93
CA LEU A 55 -0.77 14.19 7.34
C LEU A 55 -0.74 15.39 6.39
N LEU A 56 -0.76 15.15 5.07
CA LEU A 56 -0.83 16.23 4.08
C LEU A 56 -2.13 17.05 4.21
N PHE A 57 -3.25 16.40 4.50
CA PHE A 57 -4.51 17.09 4.77
C PHE A 57 -4.39 17.99 6.01
N ILE A 58 -3.88 17.46 7.14
CA ILE A 58 -3.65 18.25 8.37
C ILE A 58 -2.74 19.45 8.08
N ALA A 59 -1.64 19.25 7.34
CA ALA A 59 -0.72 20.31 6.98
C ALA A 59 -1.38 21.41 6.12
N ASN A 60 -2.27 21.05 5.20
CA ASN A 60 -2.94 22.02 4.33
C ASN A 60 -4.11 22.74 5.02
N SER A 61 -4.75 22.11 6.02
CA SER A 61 -5.95 22.65 6.68
C SER A 61 -5.68 23.35 8.00
N SER A 62 -4.53 23.10 8.64
CA SER A 62 -4.15 23.75 9.90
C SER A 62 -3.84 25.23 9.70
N LYS A 63 -4.23 26.09 10.66
CA LYS A 63 -3.79 27.49 10.75
C LYS A 63 -2.55 27.69 11.63
N ASN A 64 -2.14 26.66 12.36
CA ASN A 64 -0.99 26.71 13.26
C ASN A 64 0.28 26.24 12.51
N PRO A 65 1.27 27.12 12.29
CA PRO A 65 2.49 26.77 11.55
C PRO A 65 3.28 25.59 12.13
N THR A 66 3.27 25.43 13.46
CA THR A 66 3.95 24.32 14.13
C THR A 66 3.29 22.98 13.75
N VAL A 67 1.95 22.92 13.83
CA VAL A 67 1.17 21.74 13.41
C VAL A 67 1.38 21.43 11.92
N GLN A 68 1.45 22.46 11.07
CA GLN A 68 1.72 22.27 9.65
C GLN A 68 3.11 21.64 9.43
N LEU A 69 4.15 22.20 10.05
CA LEU A 69 5.52 21.71 9.90
C LEU A 69 5.72 20.32 10.49
N ASP A 70 5.11 20.02 11.64
CA ASP A 70 5.16 18.68 12.23
C ASP A 70 4.49 17.64 11.34
N ALA A 71 3.33 17.96 10.77
CA ALA A 71 2.65 17.07 9.83
C ALA A 71 3.48 16.85 8.55
N LEU A 72 4.12 17.90 8.01
CA LEU A 72 5.01 17.79 6.85
C LEU A 72 6.26 16.94 7.16
N ARG A 73 6.86 17.11 8.33
CA ARG A 73 7.99 16.31 8.81
C ARG A 73 7.64 14.82 8.84
N MET A 74 6.50 14.49 9.48
CA MET A 74 6.02 13.12 9.56
C MET A 74 5.65 12.53 8.19
N ALA A 75 5.12 13.35 7.28
CA ALA A 75 4.80 12.92 5.92
C ALA A 75 6.07 12.61 5.12
N TYR A 76 7.11 13.43 5.22
CA TYR A 76 8.43 13.18 4.62
C TYR A 76 9.00 11.84 5.08
N ASP A 77 9.02 11.61 6.41
CA ASP A 77 9.57 10.38 6.99
C ASP A 77 8.79 9.13 6.55
N GLU A 78 7.46 9.23 6.44
CA GLU A 78 6.62 8.11 5.99
C GLU A 78 6.75 7.85 4.48
N ILE A 79 6.89 8.90 3.66
CA ILE A 79 7.09 8.76 2.21
C ILE A 79 8.42 8.06 1.91
N LYS A 80 9.49 8.36 2.64
CA LYS A 80 10.81 7.73 2.45
C LYS A 80 10.84 6.23 2.77
N LYS A 81 9.82 5.69 3.43
CA LYS A 81 9.64 4.24 3.62
C LYS A 81 9.07 3.54 2.38
N GLY A 82 8.46 4.30 1.47
CA GLY A 82 7.86 3.82 0.23
C GLY A 82 8.70 4.12 -1.00
N GLU A 83 8.04 4.14 -2.16
CA GLU A 83 8.68 4.31 -3.48
C GLU A 83 8.04 5.44 -4.31
N ASN A 84 7.25 6.32 -3.69
CA ASN A 84 6.57 7.40 -4.40
C ASN A 84 7.43 8.68 -4.43
N THR A 85 8.28 8.80 -5.46
CA THR A 85 9.18 9.96 -5.63
C THR A 85 8.43 11.25 -5.95
N GLN A 86 7.25 11.18 -6.57
CA GLN A 86 6.43 12.35 -6.86
C GLN A 86 5.90 13.01 -5.58
N LEU A 87 5.30 12.22 -4.67
CA LEU A 87 4.85 12.72 -3.37
C LEU A 87 6.00 13.25 -2.52
N PHE A 88 7.18 12.64 -2.63
CA PHE A 88 8.39 13.12 -1.98
C PHE A 88 8.76 14.52 -2.46
N ARG A 89 8.76 14.76 -3.77
CA ARG A 89 9.04 16.09 -4.32
C ARG A 89 8.02 17.13 -3.87
N GLU A 90 6.75 16.78 -3.87
CA GLU A 90 5.67 17.66 -3.41
C GLU A 90 5.80 18.01 -1.92
N VAL A 91 6.14 17.04 -1.06
CA VAL A 91 6.29 17.34 0.38
C VAL A 91 7.53 18.20 0.66
N VAL A 92 8.65 17.95 -0.03
CA VAL A 92 9.86 18.78 0.08
C VAL A 92 9.58 20.21 -0.36
N GLN A 93 8.88 20.40 -1.49
CA GLN A 93 8.47 21.73 -1.94
C GLN A 93 7.57 22.42 -0.91
N LYS A 94 6.65 21.68 -0.28
CA LYS A 94 5.81 22.21 0.79
C LYS A 94 6.62 22.55 2.04
N ILE A 95 7.67 21.81 2.39
CA ILE A 95 8.55 22.12 3.53
C ILE A 95 9.28 23.44 3.30
N ASP A 96 9.75 23.70 2.07
CA ASP A 96 10.37 24.96 1.66
C ASP A 96 11.56 25.37 2.55
N GLY A 97 12.41 24.41 2.88
CA GLY A 97 13.60 24.61 3.73
C GLY A 97 13.34 24.88 5.22
N ARG A 98 12.08 25.02 5.64
CA ARG A 98 11.70 25.40 7.02
C ARG A 98 12.07 24.37 8.10
N LEU A 99 12.40 23.14 7.71
CA LEU A 99 12.86 22.08 8.60
C LEU A 99 14.39 21.85 8.56
N GLY A 100 15.12 22.67 7.78
CA GLY A 100 16.56 22.57 7.62
C GLY A 100 17.01 21.46 6.65
N PRO A 101 18.33 21.32 6.45
CA PRO A 101 18.91 20.55 5.34
C PRO A 101 18.63 19.04 5.38
N ASN A 102 18.30 18.49 6.56
CA ASN A 102 17.96 17.09 6.69
C ASN A 102 16.63 16.71 6.01
N TYR A 103 15.80 17.71 5.70
CA TYR A 103 14.49 17.55 5.06
C TYR A 103 14.45 18.13 3.64
N ASP A 104 15.62 18.41 3.07
CA ASP A 104 15.74 18.85 1.68
C ASP A 104 15.55 17.69 0.69
N MET A 105 15.58 18.07 -0.59
CA MET A 105 15.49 17.13 -1.71
C MET A 105 16.63 16.13 -1.70
N ASP A 106 16.28 14.86 -1.56
CA ASP A 106 17.22 13.75 -1.73
C ASP A 106 17.17 13.21 -3.16
N LEU A 107 17.98 13.81 -4.04
CA LEU A 107 18.06 13.40 -5.45
C LEU A 107 18.56 11.96 -5.59
N SER A 108 19.52 11.56 -4.75
CA SER A 108 20.10 10.22 -4.77
C SER A 108 19.07 9.14 -4.46
N TRP A 109 18.21 9.39 -3.47
CA TRP A 109 17.09 8.50 -3.15
C TRP A 109 16.07 8.46 -4.28
N CYS A 110 15.71 9.61 -4.87
CA CYS A 110 14.77 9.66 -6.00
C CYS A 110 15.25 8.79 -7.17
N GLU A 111 16.50 8.99 -7.60
CA GLU A 111 17.11 8.24 -8.70
C GLU A 111 17.19 6.74 -8.39
N ALA A 112 17.56 6.37 -7.17
CA ALA A 112 17.64 4.98 -6.75
C ALA A 112 16.27 4.28 -6.78
N VAL A 113 15.22 4.96 -6.31
CA VAL A 113 13.84 4.45 -6.32
C VAL A 113 13.31 4.33 -7.75
N GLU A 114 13.54 5.35 -8.59
CA GLU A 114 13.10 5.34 -10.00
C GLU A 114 13.77 4.23 -10.80
N ARG A 115 15.08 4.06 -10.64
CA ARG A 115 15.81 2.96 -11.28
C ARG A 115 15.27 1.60 -10.84
N LYS A 116 14.96 1.43 -9.56
CA LYS A 116 14.37 0.18 -9.03
C LYS A 116 12.97 -0.05 -9.59
N ALA A 117 12.16 1.01 -9.73
CA ALA A 117 10.83 0.94 -10.29
C ALA A 117 10.86 0.50 -11.77
N GLU A 118 11.78 1.06 -12.57
CA GLU A 118 11.93 0.68 -13.99
C GLU A 118 12.38 -0.78 -14.13
N GLN A 119 13.39 -1.22 -13.37
CA GLN A 119 13.81 -2.63 -13.39
C GLN A 119 12.68 -3.59 -13.01
N LYS A 120 11.88 -3.23 -12.00
CA LYS A 120 10.73 -4.03 -11.59
C LYS A 120 9.65 -4.06 -12.68
N LYS A 121 9.41 -2.93 -13.34
CA LYS A 121 8.48 -2.82 -14.46
C LYS A 121 8.91 -3.71 -15.63
N GLU A 122 10.15 -3.59 -16.10
CA GLU A 122 10.70 -4.44 -17.18
C GLU A 122 10.58 -5.93 -16.85
N ARG A 123 10.90 -6.31 -15.61
CA ARG A 123 10.76 -7.69 -15.14
C ARG A 123 9.30 -8.16 -15.22
N LEU A 124 8.36 -7.38 -14.68
CA LEU A 124 6.93 -7.74 -14.69
C LEU A 124 6.36 -7.77 -16.11
N GLU A 125 6.83 -6.90 -17.01
CA GLU A 125 6.46 -6.94 -18.43
C GLU A 125 6.94 -8.22 -19.11
N ASN A 126 8.17 -8.65 -18.85
CA ASN A 126 8.71 -9.92 -19.34
C ASN A 126 7.94 -11.13 -18.80
N GLU A 127 7.68 -11.18 -17.50
CA GLU A 127 6.88 -12.23 -16.87
C GLU A 127 5.47 -12.28 -17.47
N LEU A 128 4.80 -11.13 -17.62
CA LEU A 128 3.47 -11.02 -18.22
C LEU A 128 3.46 -11.51 -19.67
N ASN A 129 4.47 -11.17 -20.47
CA ASN A 129 4.58 -11.62 -21.86
C ASN A 129 4.78 -13.13 -21.95
N ALA A 130 5.60 -13.71 -21.06
CA ALA A 130 5.77 -15.16 -20.98
C ALA A 130 4.44 -15.87 -20.62
N TYR A 131 3.68 -15.34 -19.65
CA TYR A 131 2.36 -15.88 -19.30
C TYR A 131 1.36 -15.78 -20.45
N ARG A 132 1.34 -14.66 -21.18
CA ARG A 132 0.48 -14.47 -22.37
C ARG A 132 0.82 -15.47 -23.46
N LEU A 133 2.11 -15.68 -23.76
CA LEU A 133 2.57 -16.65 -24.75
C LEU A 133 2.21 -18.09 -24.34
N LEU A 134 2.41 -18.45 -23.07
CA LEU A 134 2.06 -19.79 -22.58
C LEU A 134 0.55 -20.04 -22.66
N LYS A 135 -0.28 -19.08 -22.27
CA LYS A 135 -1.75 -19.18 -22.38
C LYS A 135 -2.21 -19.19 -23.84
N GLY A 136 -1.58 -18.41 -24.71
CA GLY A 136 -1.85 -18.42 -26.15
C GLY A 136 -1.43 -19.74 -26.81
N ASN A 137 -0.29 -20.30 -26.42
CA ASN A 137 0.21 -21.59 -26.90
C ASN A 137 -0.49 -22.79 -26.25
N GLY A 138 -1.16 -22.63 -25.11
CA GLY A 138 -2.05 -23.64 -24.54
C GLY A 138 -3.22 -24.01 -25.47
N ALA A 139 -3.58 -23.12 -26.41
CA ALA A 139 -4.49 -23.44 -27.50
C ALA A 139 -3.83 -24.29 -28.62
N LEU A 140 -2.51 -24.20 -28.78
CA LEU A 140 -1.73 -24.97 -29.76
C LEU A 140 -1.21 -26.32 -29.22
N TYR A 141 -1.20 -26.52 -27.90
CA TYR A 141 -0.86 -27.80 -27.27
C TYR A 141 -2.06 -28.74 -27.05
N ARG A 142 -3.29 -28.32 -27.40
CA ARG A 142 -4.48 -29.20 -27.33
C ARG A 142 -4.55 -30.32 -28.39
N PRO A 143 -3.91 -30.28 -29.59
CA PRO A 143 -4.00 -31.41 -30.52
C PRO A 143 -2.95 -32.50 -30.31
N LEU A 144 -1.83 -32.22 -29.61
CA LEU A 144 -0.73 -33.19 -29.52
C LEU A 144 -0.99 -34.36 -28.55
N VAL A 145 -1.93 -34.21 -27.61
CA VAL A 145 -2.36 -35.31 -26.74
C VAL A 145 -3.49 -36.16 -27.33
N GLU A 146 -4.16 -35.70 -28.41
CA GLU A 146 -5.14 -36.50 -29.16
C GLU A 146 -4.50 -37.30 -30.31
N LEU A 147 -3.32 -36.89 -30.80
CA LEU A 147 -2.58 -37.60 -31.87
C LEU A 147 -1.78 -38.83 -31.40
N LEU A 148 -1.78 -39.14 -30.09
CA LEU A 148 -1.11 -40.31 -29.51
C LEU A 148 -2.08 -41.37 -28.95
N ARG A 149 -3.37 -41.31 -29.31
CA ARG A 149 -4.38 -42.36 -29.04
C ARG A 149 -4.92 -43.01 -30.31
N PHE A 150 -4.02 -43.33 -31.24
CA PHE A 150 -4.28 -44.33 -32.28
C PHE A 150 -3.32 -45.49 -32.05
N ASP A 151 -3.78 -46.48 -31.30
CA ASP A 151 -3.79 -47.91 -31.64
C ASP A 151 -4.60 -48.67 -30.59
#